data_AF-A0A524NPV7-F1
#
_entry.id   AF-A0A524NPV7-F1
#
_cell.length_a   1.000
_cell.length_b   1.000
_cell.length_c   1.000
_cell.angle_alpha   90.00
_cell.angle_beta   90.00
_cell.angle_gamma   90.00
#
_symmetry.space_group_name_H-M   'P 1'
#
loop_
_entity.id
_entity.type
_entity.pdbx_description
1 polymer ?
#
loop_
_entity_poly.entity_id
_entity_poly.type
_entity_poly.pdbx_seq_one_letter_code
_entity_poly.pdbx_strand_id
1 'polypeptide(L)' 'MNTVSSEHYKQITVCRSCGSTNLKPIIAFGKAPLSDSLLKKKQLAEPDSIVPLSLVLCPKCSFVQLLETVDP' A
#
# COMPACT_ATOMS: atom_id res chain seq x y z
N MET A 1 7.86 -16.93 -0.08
CA MET A 1 8.73 -15.79 -0.39
C MET A 1 8.25 -14.60 0.43
N ASN A 2 9.18 -13.94 1.09
CA ASN A 2 9.04 -13.32 2.41
C ASN A 2 8.11 -12.09 2.41
N THR A 3 7.12 -12.10 3.31
CA THR A 3 6.35 -10.90 3.68
C THR A 3 7.26 -9.96 4.47
N VAL A 4 7.59 -8.80 3.90
CA VAL A 4 8.22 -7.71 4.67
C VAL A 4 7.10 -7.03 5.45
N SER A 5 6.87 -7.50 6.67
CA SER A 5 5.86 -6.99 7.57
C SER A 5 6.41 -5.78 8.33
N SER A 6 5.81 -4.61 8.12
CA SER A 6 5.89 -3.48 9.04
C SER A 6 4.49 -3.21 9.58
N GLU A 7 4.40 -2.77 10.84
CA GLU A 7 3.29 -3.03 11.79
C GLU A 7 1.86 -2.63 11.37
N HIS A 8 1.63 -2.00 10.21
CA HIS A 8 0.30 -1.48 9.81
C HIS A 8 -0.09 -1.71 8.34
N TYR A 9 0.68 -2.47 7.56
CA TYR A 9 0.29 -2.81 6.19
C TYR A 9 0.82 -4.17 5.72
N LYS A 10 0.15 -4.71 4.69
CA LYS A 10 0.58 -5.91 3.95
C LYS A 10 0.55 -5.68 2.45
N GLN A 11 1.44 -6.34 1.72
CA GLN A 11 1.39 -6.32 0.26
C GLN A 11 0.50 -7.45 -0.27
N ILE A 12 -0.26 -7.15 -1.32
CA ILE A 12 -1.07 -8.15 -2.01
C ILE A 12 -0.21 -9.03 -2.93
N THR A 13 -0.57 -10.30 -3.03
CA THR A 13 0.06 -11.27 -3.94
C THR A 13 -0.86 -11.65 -5.11
N VAL A 14 -2.12 -11.22 -5.07
CA VAL A 14 -3.14 -11.48 -6.09
C VAL A 14 -3.95 -10.22 -6.37
N CYS A 15 -4.41 -10.06 -7.61
CA CYS A 15 -5.33 -9.02 -8.03
C CYS A 15 -6.62 -9.12 -7.22
N ARG A 16 -7.02 -8.03 -6.56
CA ARG A 16 -8.24 -7.98 -5.74
C ARG A 16 -9.52 -8.22 -6.54
N SER A 17 -9.52 -7.93 -7.84
CA SER A 17 -10.70 -8.08 -8.70
C SER A 17 -10.85 -9.50 -9.28
N CYS A 18 -9.78 -10.07 -9.86
CA CYS A 18 -9.89 -11.31 -10.64
C CYS A 18 -9.02 -12.47 -10.13
N GLY A 19 -8.32 -12.29 -9.01
CA GLY A 19 -7.46 -13.32 -8.39
C GLY A 19 -6.18 -13.68 -9.14
N SER A 20 -5.81 -12.96 -10.21
CA SER A 20 -4.56 -13.23 -10.94
C SER A 20 -3.34 -12.89 -10.08
N THR A 21 -2.31 -13.74 -10.09
CA THR A 21 -1.01 -13.48 -9.45
C THR A 21 -0.09 -12.59 -10.30
N ASN A 22 -0.44 -12.30 -11.55
CA ASN A 22 0.37 -11.48 -12.45
C ASN A 22 0.08 -9.99 -12.20
N LEU A 23 0.92 -9.36 -11.37
CA LEU A 23 0.88 -7.94 -11.06
C LEU A 23 2.13 -7.26 -11.64
N LYS A 24 1.95 -6.21 -12.44
CA LYS A 24 3.03 -5.45 -13.07
C LYS A 24 3.17 -4.08 -12.40
N PRO A 25 4.34 -3.73 -11.84
CA PRO A 25 4.53 -2.40 -11.26
C PRO A 25 4.40 -1.32 -12.33
N ILE A 26 3.74 -0.22 -11.97
CA ILE A 26 3.62 0.99 -12.81
C ILE A 26 4.52 2.08 -12.24
N ILE A 27 4.31 2.43 -10.97
CA ILE A 27 5.03 3.49 -10.28
C ILE A 27 5.09 3.19 -8.78
N ALA A 28 6.23 3.50 -8.18
CA ALA A 28 6.41 3.54 -6.73
C ALA A 28 6.53 5.01 -6.32
N PHE A 29 5.57 5.50 -5.54
CA PHE A 29 5.61 6.87 -5.01
C PHE A 29 6.53 6.99 -3.80
N GLY A 30 7.04 5.87 -3.29
CA GLY A 30 7.89 5.82 -2.11
C GLY A 30 7.07 5.71 -0.83
N LYS A 31 7.65 6.19 0.27
CA LYS A 31 7.07 6.13 1.61
C LYS A 31 6.34 7.44 1.92
N ALA A 32 5.10 7.35 2.39
CA ALA A 32 4.26 8.49 2.74
C ALA A 32 3.43 8.21 4.00
N PRO A 33 3.02 9.26 4.74
CA PRO A 33 2.03 9.12 5.81
C PRO A 33 0.65 8.74 5.25
N LEU A 34 -0.22 8.22 6.11
CA LEU A 34 -1.62 7.98 5.75
C LEU A 34 -2.33 9.32 5.47
N SER A 35 -2.97 9.44 4.30
CA SER A 35 -3.52 10.69 3.79
C SER A 35 -4.50 11.39 4.75
N ASP A 36 -5.31 10.62 5.48
CA ASP A 36 -6.35 11.16 6.36
C ASP A 36 -5.93 11.17 7.84
N SER A 37 -4.66 10.90 8.15
CA SER A 37 -4.12 10.97 9.51
C SER A 37 -3.83 12.43 9.93
N LEU A 38 -4.89 13.23 10.04
CA LEU A 38 -4.78 14.65 10.41
C LEU A 38 -4.35 14.81 11.87
N LEU A 39 -3.17 15.41 12.07
CA LEU A 39 -2.57 15.58 13.39
C LEU A 39 -3.21 16.74 14.18
N LYS A 40 -3.45 16.52 15.47
CA LYS A 40 -3.67 17.61 16.44
C LYS A 40 -2.33 18.15 16.92
N LYS A 41 -2.30 19.40 17.41
CA LYS A 41 -1.06 20.04 17.94
C LYS A 41 -0.29 19.18 18.94
N LYS A 42 -1.00 18.44 19.81
CA LYS A 42 -0.39 17.55 20.82
C LYS A 42 0.34 16.33 20.22
N GLN A 43 0.05 16.00 18.97
CA GLN A 43 0.56 14.82 18.26
C GLN A 43 1.76 15.15 17.37
N LEU A 44 2.20 16.41 17.30
CA LEU A 44 3.34 16.81 16.46
C LEU A 44 4.68 16.19 16.89
N ALA A 45 4.77 15.68 18.12
CA ALA A 45 5.93 14.96 18.63
C ALA A 45 5.78 13.43 18.51
N GLU A 46 4.61 12.93 18.09
CA GLU A 46 4.37 11.52 17.85
C GLU A 46 4.90 11.15 16.45
N PRO A 47 5.49 9.95 16.27
CA PRO A 47 5.92 9.50 14.96
C PRO A 47 4.72 9.19 14.05
N ASP A 48 4.79 9.62 12.79
CA ASP A 48 3.79 9.29 11.78
C ASP A 48 3.84 7.81 11.38
N SER A 49 2.68 7.23 11.09
CA SER A 49 2.60 5.93 10.43
C SER A 49 2.92 6.07 8.95
N ILE A 50 4.14 5.67 8.59
CA ILE A 50 4.68 5.77 7.23
C ILE A 50 4.55 4.42 6.52
N VAL A 51 3.88 4.41 5.36
CA VAL A 51 3.67 3.22 4.54
C VAL A 51 4.17 3.46 3.10
N PRO A 52 4.64 2.42 2.39
CA PRO A 52 4.94 2.55 0.97
C PRO A 52 3.65 2.67 0.17
N LEU A 53 3.72 3.39 -0.94
CA LEU A 53 2.63 3.57 -1.87
C LEU A 53 3.09 3.19 -3.28
N SER A 54 2.59 2.07 -3.78
CA SER A 54 2.93 1.57 -5.12
C SER A 54 1.70 1.19 -5.92
N LEU A 55 1.69 1.50 -7.22
CA LEU A 55 0.64 1.08 -8.16
C LEU A 55 1.10 -0.11 -8.98
N VAL A 56 0.20 -1.08 -9.13
CA VAL A 56 0.37 -2.25 -9.99
C VAL A 56 -0.81 -2.41 -10.94
N LEU A 57 -0.54 -2.86 -12.16
CA LEU A 57 -1.52 -3.27 -13.17
C LEU A 57 -1.67 -4.79 -13.14
N CYS A 58 -2.92 -5.28 -13.16
CA CYS A 58 -3.22 -6.66 -13.51
C CYS A 58 -3.47 -6.79 -15.03
N PRO A 59 -2.58 -7.43 -15.81
CA PRO A 59 -2.79 -7.56 -17.26
C PRO A 59 -3.97 -8.45 -17.65
N LYS A 60 -4.47 -9.29 -16.74
CA LYS A 60 -5.60 -10.21 -17.02
C LYS A 60 -6.95 -9.48 -17.10
N CYS A 61 -7.17 -8.47 -16.26
CA CYS A 61 -8.45 -7.76 -16.15
C CYS A 61 -8.32 -6.24 -16.27
N SER A 62 -7.12 -5.75 -16.62
CA SER A 62 -6.80 -4.33 -16.77
C SER A 62 -7.02 -3.48 -15.51
N PHE A 63 -7.10 -4.09 -14.33
CA PHE A 63 -7.31 -3.35 -13.08
C PHE A 63 -5.99 -2.79 -12.53
N VAL A 64 -5.96 -1.47 -12.33
CA VAL A 64 -4.89 -0.76 -11.63
C VAL A 64 -5.25 -0.66 -10.15
N GLN A 65 -4.32 -1.03 -9.26
CA GLN A 65 -4.57 -1.12 -7.82
C GLN A 65 -3.31 -0.82 -7.02
N LEU A 66 -3.49 -0.50 -5.73
CA LEU A 66 -2.38 -0.39 -4.78
C LEU A 66 -1.75 -1.75 -4.49
N LEU A 67 -0.43 -1.83 -4.39
CA LEU A 67 0.25 -3.05 -3.95
C LEU A 67 0.05 -3.28 -2.44
N GLU A 68 -0.04 -2.20 -1.67
CA GLU A 68 -0.23 -2.25 -0.23
C GLU A 68 -1.72 -2.25 0.16
N THR A 69 -2.03 -2.93 1.26
CA THR A 69 -3.28 -2.86 2.01
C THR A 69 -2.90 -2.46 3.43
N VAL A 70 -3.39 -1.31 3.90
CA VAL A 70 -3.21 -0.82 5.27
C VAL A 70 -4.31 -1.39 6.16
N ASP A 71 -4.03 -1.58 7.44
CA ASP A 71 -5.05 -1.97 8.42
C ASP A 71 -6.14 -0.88 8.57
N PRO A 72 -7.43 -1.26 8.73
CA PRO A 72 -8.55 -0.32 8.85
C PRO A 72 -8.60 0.39 10.20
#